data_AF-A0A816GFN1-F1
#
_entry.id   AF-A0A816GFN1-F1
#
_cell.length_a   1.000
_cell.length_b   1.000
_cell.length_c   1.000
_cell.angle_alpha   90.00
_cell.angle_beta   90.00
_cell.angle_gamma   90.00
#
_symmetry.space_group_name_H-M   'P 1'
#
loop_
_entity.id
_entity.type
_entity.pdbx_description
1 polymer ?
#
loop_
_entity_poly.entity_id
_entity_poly.type
_entity_poly.pdbx_seq_one_letter_code
_entity_poly.pdbx_strand_id
1 'polypeptide(L)'
;MFSNQVSAISHSQFDQPYPPQTTDIQSRTRCEYCRRKWKKIFSTSLTTVLMMTIGVIIVIIMAKKNSVLLVTVAVPTTSTATMMTNTTTTPREWTTAAELNINRNRHTATVLQNGKVLITGGHSRKGVLRECELYDPSRNLWKLAANMSVARNDHTASLLTNGLVLVTGGENSDGVVSTAELYNASANTWTNALSMIHQRSGHTAT
;
A
#
# COMPACT_ATOMS: atom_id res chain seq x y z
N MET A 1 21.72 40.47 -47.63
CA MET A 1 21.47 41.12 -46.31
C MET A 1 22.77 41.03 -45.51
N PHE A 2 23.16 42.10 -44.84
CA PHE A 2 24.43 42.25 -44.10
C PHE A 2 24.25 41.73 -42.65
N SER A 3 25.16 40.92 -42.12
CA SER A 3 26.43 41.28 -41.45
C SER A 3 26.31 41.51 -39.94
N ASN A 4 26.69 40.48 -39.16
CA ASN A 4 27.87 40.49 -38.27
C ASN A 4 27.95 41.46 -37.06
N GLN A 5 28.50 40.98 -35.93
CA GLN A 5 29.05 41.75 -34.78
C GLN A 5 27.99 42.47 -33.86
N VAL A 6 28.23 42.89 -32.60
CA VAL A 6 29.35 42.67 -31.62
C VAL A 6 28.92 42.81 -30.15
N SER A 7 29.82 42.43 -29.24
CA SER A 7 29.77 42.52 -27.77
C SER A 7 29.85 43.95 -27.16
N ALA A 8 29.35 44.09 -25.92
CA ALA A 8 29.85 45.01 -24.87
C ALA A 8 29.43 44.41 -23.51
N ILE A 9 30.21 44.29 -22.43
CA ILE A 9 31.52 44.83 -21.98
C ILE A 9 31.51 46.33 -21.63
N SER A 10 31.43 46.62 -20.32
CA SER A 10 32.37 47.48 -19.56
C SER A 10 31.96 47.42 -18.05
N HIS A 11 32.89 47.18 -17.11
CA HIS A 11 33.53 48.17 -16.20
C HIS A 11 32.55 48.84 -15.21
N SER A 12 32.86 49.17 -13.94
CA SER A 12 34.01 48.91 -13.03
C SER A 12 33.60 49.42 -11.62
N GLN A 13 34.39 49.62 -10.54
CA GLN A 13 35.84 49.57 -10.27
C GLN A 13 36.06 49.40 -8.73
N PHE A 14 37.23 48.86 -8.31
CA PHE A 14 38.16 49.32 -7.23
C PHE A 14 37.66 50.08 -5.96
N ASP A 15 38.27 50.01 -4.75
CA ASP A 15 39.34 49.17 -4.14
C ASP A 15 39.62 49.60 -2.66
N GLN A 16 40.45 48.83 -1.91
CA GLN A 16 41.13 49.19 -0.62
C GLN A 16 40.26 49.38 0.67
N PRO A 17 40.82 49.61 1.89
CA PRO A 17 41.66 48.68 2.68
C PRO A 17 41.25 48.55 4.20
N TYR A 18 42.11 47.95 5.04
CA TYR A 18 41.99 47.72 6.50
C TYR A 18 43.40 47.84 7.16
N PRO A 19 43.66 47.95 8.50
CA PRO A 19 42.83 47.98 9.74
C PRO A 19 42.93 49.41 10.42
N PRO A 20 43.32 49.72 11.70
CA PRO A 20 43.46 48.99 12.99
C PRO A 20 43.12 49.71 14.35
N GLN A 21 43.22 48.93 15.44
CA GLN A 21 43.61 49.26 16.86
C GLN A 21 42.75 50.10 17.87
N THR A 22 42.35 49.43 18.97
CA THR A 22 42.32 49.89 20.40
C THR A 22 41.28 50.97 20.81
N THR A 23 40.95 51.26 22.09
CA THR A 23 41.49 50.88 23.44
C THR A 23 40.39 50.46 24.46
N ASP A 24 40.83 50.03 25.66
CA ASP A 24 40.06 49.89 26.91
C ASP A 24 39.35 51.19 27.36
N ILE A 25 38.30 51.04 28.20
CA ILE A 25 37.90 51.95 29.29
C ILE A 25 37.04 51.18 30.31
N GLN A 26 37.45 51.23 31.58
CA GLN A 26 36.72 50.65 32.71
C GLN A 26 35.61 51.57 33.26
N SER A 27 34.90 51.04 34.26
CA SER A 27 34.07 51.75 35.26
C SER A 27 32.61 52.08 34.92
N ARG A 28 31.71 51.44 35.68
CA ARG A 28 30.91 52.13 36.72
C ARG A 28 30.49 51.14 37.80
N THR A 29 30.79 51.48 39.05
CA THR A 29 30.60 50.62 40.22
C THR A 29 29.19 50.75 40.81
N ARG A 30 28.73 49.65 41.42
CA ARG A 30 27.74 49.56 42.51
C ARG A 30 26.39 50.30 42.37
N CYS A 31 25.32 49.52 42.54
CA CYS A 31 24.32 49.85 43.54
C CYS A 31 24.06 48.62 44.44
N GLU A 32 24.57 48.65 45.68
CA GLU A 32 24.31 47.62 46.69
C GLU A 32 23.04 47.97 47.48
N TYR A 33 21.85 47.64 46.96
CA TYR A 33 20.61 47.88 47.72
C TYR A 33 19.51 46.81 47.58
N CYS A 34 19.84 45.55 47.88
CA CYS A 34 18.90 44.71 48.64
C CYS A 34 19.61 43.61 49.44
N ARG A 35 19.99 43.94 50.68
CA ARG A 35 20.47 42.98 51.69
C ARG A 35 19.35 42.03 52.14
N ARG A 36 19.76 40.89 52.71
CA ARG A 36 18.97 39.89 53.49
C ARG A 36 18.24 38.86 52.61
N LYS A 37 18.10 37.60 53.03
CA LYS A 37 18.25 37.03 54.39
C LYS A 37 18.88 35.63 54.33
N TRP A 38 20.08 35.45 54.89
CA TRP A 38 20.62 34.11 55.19
C TRP A 38 20.12 33.64 56.56
N LYS A 39 19.39 32.53 56.57
CA LYS A 39 19.23 31.59 57.71
C LYS A 39 19.54 30.21 57.09
N LYS A 40 20.56 29.45 57.52
CA LYS A 40 20.82 28.85 58.85
C LYS A 40 19.61 28.07 59.39
N ILE A 41 19.72 26.83 59.88
CA ILE A 41 20.79 25.80 59.93
C ILE A 41 20.03 24.46 60.16
N PHE A 42 20.57 23.33 59.70
CA PHE A 42 20.37 21.92 60.15
C PHE A 42 20.77 21.02 58.96
N SER A 43 21.75 20.12 58.96
CA SER A 43 22.52 19.43 60.02
C SER A 43 21.75 18.37 60.81
N THR A 44 21.44 17.23 60.17
CA THR A 44 21.61 15.89 60.76
C THR A 44 21.64 14.78 59.70
N SER A 45 22.45 13.75 59.99
CA SER A 45 22.42 12.35 59.53
C SER A 45 22.19 11.95 58.06
N LEU A 46 23.20 11.24 57.57
CA LEU A 46 23.19 10.13 56.61
C LEU A 46 22.01 9.12 56.71
N THR A 47 21.90 8.30 55.64
CA THR A 47 21.44 6.88 55.55
C THR A 47 19.98 6.48 55.29
N THR A 48 18.98 7.37 55.18
CA THR A 48 17.57 6.95 54.93
C THR A 48 16.92 7.51 53.66
N VAL A 49 17.60 7.38 52.51
CA VAL A 49 16.98 7.52 51.17
C VAL A 49 17.29 6.30 50.28
N LEU A 50 17.43 5.13 50.90
CA LEU A 50 17.32 3.83 50.24
C LEU A 50 15.94 3.26 50.61
N MET A 51 15.15 2.83 49.62
CA MET A 51 13.74 2.42 49.73
C MET A 51 12.81 3.59 50.18
N MET A 52 12.04 4.26 49.32
CA MET A 52 10.99 3.72 48.46
C MET A 52 10.54 4.74 47.39
N THR A 53 9.87 4.23 46.33
CA THR A 53 9.27 4.94 45.20
C THR A 53 10.25 5.62 44.22
N ILE A 54 9.95 5.53 42.92
CA ILE A 54 10.86 5.88 41.84
C ILE A 54 10.63 7.36 41.44
N GLY A 55 11.42 8.25 42.03
CA GLY A 55 11.37 9.68 41.72
C GLY A 55 12.15 10.04 40.44
N VAL A 56 11.50 10.73 39.49
CA VAL A 56 12.17 11.30 38.31
C VAL A 56 13.01 12.50 38.73
N ILE A 57 14.34 12.41 38.58
CA ILE A 57 15.25 13.52 38.88
C ILE A 57 15.26 14.51 37.71
N ILE A 58 14.56 15.63 37.86
CA ILE A 58 14.53 16.73 36.88
C ILE A 58 15.66 17.73 37.20
N VAL A 59 16.74 17.71 36.40
CA VAL A 59 17.82 18.70 36.50
C VAL A 59 17.52 19.89 35.58
N ILE A 60 17.10 21.02 36.16
CA ILE A 60 16.77 22.23 35.39
C ILE A 60 18.02 23.13 35.27
N ILE A 61 18.62 23.17 34.08
CA ILE A 61 19.68 24.12 33.73
C ILE A 61 19.06 25.32 33.01
N MET A 62 18.95 26.46 33.71
CA MET A 62 18.35 27.68 33.16
C MET A 62 19.32 28.43 32.24
N ALA A 63 19.21 28.22 30.92
CA ALA A 63 19.95 28.98 29.93
C ALA A 63 19.50 30.46 29.89
N LYS A 64 20.47 31.39 29.81
CA LYS A 64 20.21 32.83 29.90
C LYS A 64 19.74 33.41 28.55
N LYS A 65 18.41 33.55 28.41
CA LYS A 65 17.67 34.32 27.38
C LYS A 65 17.56 33.65 26.00
N ASN A 66 16.32 33.30 25.65
CA ASN A 66 15.80 33.01 24.29
C ASN A 66 16.59 32.02 23.40
N SER A 67 16.59 30.74 23.76
CA SER A 67 16.50 29.62 22.80
C SER A 67 16.04 28.35 23.52
N VAL A 68 15.17 27.55 22.89
CA VAL A 68 14.69 26.28 23.46
C VAL A 68 15.68 25.18 23.10
N LEU A 69 16.16 24.45 24.12
CA LEU A 69 16.95 23.25 23.95
C LEU A 69 16.10 22.01 24.26
N LEU A 70 16.39 20.90 23.58
CA LEU A 70 15.57 19.69 23.56
C LEU A 70 15.51 19.01 24.94
N VAL A 71 14.29 18.75 25.44
CA VAL A 71 14.08 18.00 26.69
C VAL A 71 14.14 16.50 26.39
N THR A 72 15.32 15.90 26.57
CA THR A 72 15.51 14.45 26.42
C THR A 72 15.37 13.74 27.77
N VAL A 73 14.27 13.01 27.96
CA VAL A 73 14.13 12.07 29.09
C VAL A 73 14.92 10.79 28.81
N ALA A 74 16.09 10.65 29.45
CA ALA A 74 16.90 9.44 29.38
C ALA A 74 16.32 8.34 30.28
N VAL A 75 15.40 7.54 29.74
CA VAL A 75 14.97 6.28 30.36
C VAL A 75 16.11 5.27 30.24
N PRO A 76 16.47 4.52 31.30
CA PRO A 76 17.45 3.45 31.20
C PRO A 76 16.87 2.26 30.41
N THR A 77 17.00 2.29 29.08
CA THR A 77 16.63 1.17 28.22
C THR A 77 17.62 0.04 28.39
N THR A 78 17.31 -0.91 29.28
CA THR A 78 17.80 -2.29 29.11
C THR A 78 17.29 -2.79 27.77
N SER A 79 18.17 -2.88 26.78
CA SER A 79 17.84 -3.34 25.43
C SER A 79 17.60 -4.85 25.38
N THR A 80 16.55 -5.32 26.06
CA THR A 80 15.92 -6.59 25.75
C THR A 80 15.40 -6.52 24.33
N ALA A 81 16.09 -7.19 23.41
CA ALA A 81 15.67 -7.30 22.02
C ALA A 81 14.42 -8.19 21.92
N THR A 82 13.25 -7.61 22.25
CA THR A 82 11.97 -8.23 21.99
C THR A 82 11.83 -8.38 20.48
N MET A 83 12.01 -9.60 19.99
CA MET A 83 11.75 -9.97 18.61
C MET A 83 10.26 -9.76 18.33
N MET A 84 9.89 -8.60 17.81
CA MET A 84 8.56 -8.38 17.23
C MET A 84 8.47 -9.23 15.96
N THR A 85 8.04 -10.47 16.12
CA THR A 85 7.54 -11.27 15.02
C THR A 85 6.26 -10.60 14.53
N ASN A 86 6.39 -9.66 13.58
CA ASN A 86 5.30 -9.10 12.79
C ASN A 86 4.73 -10.15 11.81
N THR A 87 4.51 -11.36 12.31
CA THR A 87 3.64 -12.35 11.74
C THR A 87 2.20 -11.93 12.02
N THR A 88 1.75 -10.87 11.34
CA THR A 88 0.32 -10.68 11.03
C THR A 88 -0.08 -11.76 10.03
N THR A 89 -0.04 -13.02 10.50
CA THR A 89 -0.74 -14.14 9.88
C THR A 89 -2.23 -13.86 10.03
N THR A 90 -2.77 -13.07 9.11
CA THR A 90 -4.21 -13.07 8.83
C THR A 90 -4.64 -14.52 8.68
N PRO A 91 -5.58 -15.02 9.50
CA PRO A 91 -6.07 -16.38 9.36
C PRO A 91 -6.51 -16.65 7.92
N ARG A 92 -6.24 -17.85 7.42
CA ARG A 92 -6.76 -18.30 6.12
C ARG A 92 -8.23 -18.73 6.27
N GLU A 93 -9.06 -17.78 6.71
CA GLU A 93 -10.49 -17.95 6.89
C GLU A 93 -11.23 -17.74 5.57
N TRP A 94 -12.22 -18.58 5.31
CA TRP A 94 -13.13 -18.41 4.19
C TRP A 94 -14.15 -17.32 4.51
N THR A 95 -14.23 -16.30 3.67
CA THR A 95 -15.21 -15.21 3.79
C THR A 95 -16.18 -15.22 2.60
N THR A 96 -17.41 -14.77 2.85
CA THR A 96 -18.48 -14.78 1.85
C THR A 96 -18.25 -13.70 0.79
N ALA A 97 -17.97 -14.12 -0.44
CA ALA A 97 -18.03 -13.27 -1.62
C ALA A 97 -19.49 -13.00 -2.03
N ALA A 98 -19.73 -11.99 -2.86
CA ALA A 98 -21.05 -11.68 -3.39
C ALA A 98 -21.65 -12.84 -4.18
N GLU A 99 -22.98 -12.92 -4.16
CA GLU A 99 -23.75 -13.96 -4.86
C GLU A 99 -23.76 -13.74 -6.39
N LEU A 100 -23.82 -14.85 -7.13
CA LEU A 100 -23.98 -14.84 -8.59
C LEU A 100 -25.37 -14.34 -9.00
N ASN A 101 -25.46 -13.61 -10.12
CA ASN A 101 -26.74 -13.21 -10.69
C ASN A 101 -27.53 -14.44 -11.19
N ILE A 102 -26.83 -15.50 -11.61
CA ILE A 102 -27.43 -16.75 -12.09
C ILE A 102 -26.84 -17.94 -11.32
N ASN A 103 -27.65 -18.51 -10.42
CA ASN A 103 -27.36 -19.75 -9.70
C ASN A 103 -27.14 -20.94 -10.67
N ARG A 104 -25.97 -21.58 -10.55
CA ARG A 104 -25.47 -22.56 -11.52
C ARG A 104 -24.52 -23.59 -10.89
N ASN A 105 -24.47 -24.80 -11.45
CA ASN A 105 -23.40 -25.79 -11.22
C ASN A 105 -22.70 -26.14 -12.54
N ARG A 106 -21.70 -27.04 -12.54
CA ARG A 106 -21.04 -27.56 -13.76
C ARG A 106 -20.49 -26.48 -14.72
N HIS A 107 -20.16 -25.30 -14.16
CA HIS A 107 -19.58 -24.16 -14.85
C HIS A 107 -18.06 -24.17 -14.68
N THR A 108 -17.33 -23.42 -15.51
CA THR A 108 -15.91 -23.15 -15.30
C THR A 108 -15.70 -21.73 -14.81
N ALA A 109 -14.67 -21.53 -13.98
CA ALA A 109 -14.22 -20.23 -13.49
C ALA A 109 -12.75 -20.01 -13.88
N THR A 110 -12.47 -18.96 -14.65
CA THR A 110 -11.13 -18.64 -15.17
C THR A 110 -10.69 -17.27 -14.63
N VAL A 111 -9.55 -17.24 -13.92
CA VAL A 111 -8.91 -15.97 -13.53
C VAL A 111 -8.31 -15.34 -14.78
N LEU A 112 -8.61 -14.07 -15.03
CA LEU A 112 -8.14 -13.29 -16.17
C LEU A 112 -6.86 -12.52 -15.85
N GLN A 113 -6.11 -12.11 -16.88
CA GLN A 113 -4.88 -11.30 -16.73
C GLN A 113 -5.08 -9.96 -15.97
N ASN A 114 -6.32 -9.44 -15.93
CA ASN A 114 -6.68 -8.24 -15.18
C ASN A 114 -7.15 -8.50 -13.72
N GLY A 115 -6.96 -9.73 -13.22
CA GLY A 115 -7.33 -10.13 -11.85
C GLY A 115 -8.82 -10.41 -11.63
N LYS A 116 -9.68 -10.25 -12.64
CA LYS A 116 -11.11 -10.60 -12.57
C LYS A 116 -11.31 -12.09 -12.80
N VAL A 117 -12.44 -12.64 -12.34
CA VAL A 117 -12.81 -14.05 -12.60
C VAL A 117 -13.97 -14.08 -13.57
N LEU A 118 -13.79 -14.76 -14.70
CA LEU A 118 -14.85 -15.07 -15.65
C LEU A 118 -15.47 -16.42 -15.28
N ILE A 119 -16.77 -16.45 -15.05
CA ILE A 119 -17.57 -17.68 -15.01
C ILE A 119 -18.33 -17.84 -16.32
N THR A 120 -18.29 -19.04 -16.89
CA THR A 120 -18.94 -19.35 -18.18
C THR A 120 -19.83 -20.59 -18.08
N GLY A 121 -21.00 -20.50 -18.71
CA GLY A 121 -21.93 -21.64 -18.87
C GLY A 121 -22.35 -22.31 -17.56
N GLY A 122 -22.45 -23.62 -17.58
CA GLY A 122 -22.97 -24.45 -16.49
C GLY A 122 -24.48 -24.71 -16.59
N HIS A 123 -25.04 -25.37 -15.59
CA HIS A 123 -26.43 -25.81 -15.57
C HIS A 123 -27.20 -25.12 -14.43
N SER A 124 -28.42 -24.66 -14.73
CA SER A 124 -29.31 -23.94 -13.80
C SER A 124 -30.68 -24.63 -13.69
N ARG A 125 -31.58 -24.13 -12.83
CA ARG A 125 -32.99 -24.58 -12.80
C ARG A 125 -33.76 -24.33 -14.11
N LYS A 126 -33.21 -23.56 -15.05
CA LYS A 126 -33.77 -23.31 -16.39
C LYS A 126 -33.10 -24.16 -17.49
N GLY A 127 -32.21 -25.09 -17.13
CA GLY A 127 -31.39 -25.86 -18.04
C GLY A 127 -29.98 -25.28 -18.22
N VAL A 128 -29.33 -25.69 -19.31
CA VAL A 128 -27.94 -25.34 -19.66
C VAL A 128 -27.81 -23.86 -20.03
N LEU A 129 -26.75 -23.21 -19.54
CA LEU A 129 -26.49 -21.79 -19.72
C LEU A 129 -25.48 -21.53 -20.85
N ARG A 130 -25.69 -20.41 -21.55
CA ARG A 130 -24.66 -19.70 -22.34
C ARG A 130 -24.15 -18.44 -21.62
N GLU A 131 -24.88 -18.05 -20.58
CA GLU A 131 -24.73 -16.81 -19.85
C GLU A 131 -23.41 -16.81 -19.07
N CYS A 132 -22.67 -15.72 -19.16
CA CYS A 132 -21.35 -15.57 -18.52
C CYS A 132 -21.38 -14.41 -17.51
N GLU A 133 -20.55 -14.50 -16.47
CA GLU A 133 -20.46 -13.49 -15.42
C GLU A 133 -19.01 -13.13 -15.10
N LEU A 134 -18.74 -11.87 -14.82
CA LEU A 134 -17.44 -11.35 -14.38
C LEU A 134 -17.52 -10.92 -12.92
N TYR A 135 -16.70 -11.53 -12.07
CA TYR A 135 -16.41 -11.05 -10.71
C TYR A 135 -15.36 -9.96 -10.74
N ASP A 136 -15.58 -8.91 -9.96
CA ASP A 136 -14.63 -7.82 -9.72
C ASP A 136 -14.18 -7.84 -8.26
N PRO A 137 -13.05 -8.49 -7.92
CA PRO A 137 -12.59 -8.64 -6.54
C PRO A 137 -12.36 -7.30 -5.81
N SER A 138 -12.02 -6.23 -6.54
CA SER A 138 -11.81 -4.89 -5.95
C SER A 138 -13.12 -4.21 -5.54
N ARG A 139 -14.27 -4.82 -5.83
CA ARG A 139 -15.62 -4.32 -5.51
C ARG A 139 -16.50 -5.33 -4.79
N ASN A 140 -16.08 -6.60 -4.74
CA ASN A 140 -16.90 -7.75 -4.33
C ASN A 140 -18.26 -7.75 -5.05
N LEU A 141 -18.26 -7.74 -6.39
CA LEU A 141 -19.47 -7.70 -7.21
C LEU A 141 -19.35 -8.59 -8.45
N TRP A 142 -20.44 -9.26 -8.82
CA TRP A 142 -20.63 -9.92 -10.11
C TRP A 142 -21.37 -9.02 -11.10
N LYS A 143 -21.04 -9.14 -12.39
CA LYS A 143 -21.78 -8.53 -13.49
C LYS A 143 -21.98 -9.53 -14.62
N LEU A 144 -23.12 -9.45 -15.31
CA LEU A 144 -23.31 -10.18 -16.57
C LEU A 144 -22.24 -9.74 -17.60
N ALA A 145 -21.64 -10.71 -18.26
CA ALA A 145 -20.73 -10.54 -19.40
C ALA A 145 -21.48 -10.82 -20.71
N ALA A 146 -20.78 -10.76 -21.85
CA ALA A 146 -21.34 -11.28 -23.10
C ALA A 146 -21.57 -12.79 -23.00
N ASN A 147 -22.67 -13.26 -23.58
CA ASN A 147 -23.03 -14.68 -23.62
C ASN A 147 -22.23 -15.42 -24.71
N MET A 148 -21.92 -16.68 -24.48
CA MET A 148 -21.47 -17.61 -25.53
C MET A 148 -22.58 -17.77 -26.60
N SER A 149 -22.19 -18.16 -27.81
CA SER A 149 -23.14 -18.54 -28.85
C SER A 149 -23.77 -19.92 -28.58
N VAL A 150 -23.00 -20.85 -27.99
CA VAL A 150 -23.47 -22.19 -27.60
C VAL A 150 -23.59 -22.27 -26.07
N ALA A 151 -24.79 -22.64 -25.58
CA ALA A 151 -24.99 -23.01 -24.18
C ALA A 151 -24.27 -24.33 -23.88
N ARG A 152 -23.55 -24.42 -22.75
CA ARG A 152 -22.75 -25.59 -22.40
C ARG A 152 -22.53 -25.73 -20.89
N ASN A 153 -22.52 -26.97 -20.39
CA ASN A 153 -22.00 -27.35 -19.08
C ASN A 153 -20.92 -28.44 -19.21
N ASP A 154 -20.10 -28.63 -18.17
CA ASP A 154 -18.98 -29.59 -18.16
C ASP A 154 -18.01 -29.45 -19.34
N HIS A 155 -17.85 -28.21 -19.81
CA HIS A 155 -16.83 -27.77 -20.75
C HIS A 155 -15.52 -27.41 -20.02
N THR A 156 -14.45 -27.15 -20.78
CA THR A 156 -13.20 -26.58 -20.25
C THR A 156 -13.05 -25.12 -20.65
N ALA A 157 -12.35 -24.32 -19.84
CA ALA A 157 -12.03 -22.92 -20.11
C ALA A 157 -10.59 -22.58 -19.69
N SER A 158 -9.69 -22.44 -20.67
CA SER A 158 -8.25 -22.19 -20.46
C SER A 158 -7.89 -20.74 -20.82
N LEU A 159 -7.16 -20.05 -19.94
CA LEU A 159 -6.59 -18.73 -20.26
C LEU A 159 -5.37 -18.90 -21.16
N LEU A 160 -5.42 -18.34 -22.36
CA LEU A 160 -4.31 -18.33 -23.29
C LEU A 160 -3.30 -17.22 -22.95
N THR A 161 -2.05 -17.38 -23.39
CA THR A 161 -0.97 -16.40 -23.17
C THR A 161 -1.27 -15.01 -23.76
N ASN A 162 -2.09 -14.94 -24.81
CA ASN A 162 -2.56 -13.69 -25.43
C ASN A 162 -3.73 -13.01 -24.68
N GLY A 163 -4.17 -13.55 -23.54
CA GLY A 163 -5.22 -12.97 -22.69
C GLY A 163 -6.66 -13.33 -23.09
N LEU A 164 -6.85 -14.10 -24.15
CA LEU A 164 -8.16 -14.69 -24.49
C LEU A 164 -8.43 -15.93 -23.62
N VAL A 165 -9.71 -16.21 -23.33
CA VAL A 165 -10.11 -17.49 -22.73
C VAL A 165 -10.66 -18.40 -23.84
N LEU A 166 -10.03 -19.56 -24.03
CA LEU A 166 -10.51 -20.59 -24.94
C LEU A 166 -11.44 -21.54 -24.19
N VAL A 167 -12.68 -21.62 -24.63
CA VAL A 167 -13.69 -22.55 -24.16
C VAL A 167 -13.87 -23.68 -25.18
N THR A 168 -13.90 -24.94 -24.75
CA THR A 168 -14.08 -26.10 -25.64
C THR A 168 -15.02 -27.16 -25.05
N GLY A 169 -15.82 -27.76 -25.93
CA GLY A 169 -16.67 -28.92 -25.60
C GLY A 169 -17.75 -28.62 -24.55
N GLY A 170 -18.02 -29.59 -23.70
CA GLY A 170 -19.18 -29.63 -22.81
C GLY A 170 -20.39 -30.30 -23.46
N GLU A 171 -21.53 -30.20 -22.78
CA GLU A 171 -22.82 -30.74 -23.20
C GLU A 171 -23.92 -29.68 -23.13
N ASN A 172 -24.93 -29.80 -23.99
CA ASN A 172 -26.10 -28.93 -24.07
C ASN A 172 -27.40 -29.76 -24.11
N SER A 173 -28.54 -29.16 -24.46
CA SER A 173 -29.83 -29.85 -24.62
C SER A 173 -29.85 -30.96 -25.67
N ASP A 174 -28.94 -30.87 -26.65
CA ASP A 174 -28.94 -31.66 -27.88
C ASP A 174 -27.87 -32.77 -27.84
N GLY A 175 -26.94 -32.69 -26.89
CA GLY A 175 -25.92 -33.69 -26.61
C GLY A 175 -24.57 -33.10 -26.22
N VAL A 176 -23.52 -33.89 -26.36
CA VAL A 176 -22.13 -33.45 -26.16
C VAL A 176 -21.68 -32.66 -27.40
N VAL A 177 -21.08 -31.49 -27.23
CA VAL A 177 -20.65 -30.62 -28.34
C VAL A 177 -19.15 -30.74 -28.62
N SER A 178 -18.75 -30.44 -29.85
CA SER A 178 -17.35 -30.29 -30.27
C SER A 178 -16.91 -28.84 -30.44
N THR A 179 -17.82 -27.87 -30.36
CA THR A 179 -17.56 -26.45 -30.65
C THR A 179 -16.61 -25.82 -29.65
N ALA A 180 -15.86 -24.83 -30.13
CA ALA A 180 -14.95 -24.02 -29.33
C ALA A 180 -15.19 -22.53 -29.57
N GLU A 181 -15.00 -21.71 -28.54
CA GLU A 181 -15.24 -20.27 -28.57
C GLU A 181 -14.13 -19.53 -27.80
N LEU A 182 -13.72 -18.37 -28.29
CA LEU A 182 -12.70 -17.50 -27.68
C LEU A 182 -13.37 -16.26 -27.10
N TYR A 183 -13.20 -16.02 -25.80
CA TYR A 183 -13.62 -14.78 -25.15
C TYR A 183 -12.51 -13.75 -25.11
N ASN A 184 -12.81 -12.53 -25.54
CA ASN A 184 -11.96 -11.36 -25.36
C ASN A 184 -12.48 -10.50 -24.20
N ALA A 185 -11.74 -10.49 -23.08
CA ALA A 185 -12.10 -9.75 -21.87
C ALA A 185 -11.96 -8.21 -21.97
N SER A 186 -11.19 -7.67 -22.92
CA SER A 186 -11.07 -6.21 -23.09
C SER A 186 -12.21 -5.65 -23.96
N ALA A 187 -12.70 -6.44 -24.92
CA ALA A 187 -13.86 -6.10 -25.75
C ALA A 187 -15.20 -6.57 -25.14
N ASN A 188 -15.18 -7.51 -24.19
CA ASN A 188 -16.36 -8.26 -23.72
C ASN A 188 -17.12 -8.90 -24.90
N THR A 189 -16.42 -9.68 -25.73
CA THR A 189 -16.97 -10.34 -26.91
C THR A 189 -16.52 -11.80 -27.02
N TRP A 190 -17.32 -12.60 -27.74
CA TRP A 190 -17.00 -13.98 -28.11
C TRP A 190 -16.78 -14.10 -29.61
N THR A 191 -15.83 -14.96 -30.00
CA THR A 191 -15.55 -15.32 -31.39
C THR A 191 -15.51 -16.84 -31.52
N ASN A 192 -16.18 -17.41 -32.52
CA ASN A 192 -16.12 -18.85 -32.78
C ASN A 192 -14.69 -19.27 -33.16
N ALA A 193 -14.21 -20.36 -32.55
CA ALA A 193 -12.95 -21.00 -32.89
C ALA A 193 -13.23 -22.29 -33.69
N LEU A 194 -12.16 -22.98 -34.13
CA LEU A 194 -12.29 -24.27 -34.80
C LEU A 194 -12.76 -25.34 -33.81
N SER A 195 -13.80 -26.09 -34.17
CA SER A 195 -14.31 -27.22 -33.40
C SER A 195 -13.27 -28.34 -33.24
N MET A 196 -13.37 -29.07 -32.14
CA MET A 196 -12.64 -30.33 -31.93
C MET A 196 -13.08 -31.40 -32.94
N ILE A 197 -12.17 -32.30 -33.31
CA ILE A 197 -12.46 -33.43 -34.23
C ILE A 197 -13.53 -34.37 -33.65
N HIS A 198 -13.61 -34.47 -32.31
CA HIS A 198 -14.60 -35.27 -31.59
C HIS A 198 -15.26 -34.41 -30.50
N GLN A 199 -16.55 -34.62 -30.25
CA GLN A 199 -17.27 -34.03 -29.12
C GLN A 199 -16.75 -34.57 -27.78
N ARG A 200 -16.69 -33.72 -26.74
CA ARG A 200 -16.20 -34.07 -25.40
C ARG A 200 -16.89 -33.23 -24.32
N SER A 201 -17.34 -33.86 -23.23
CA SER A 201 -17.71 -33.21 -21.96
C SER A 201 -16.95 -33.89 -20.82
N GLY A 202 -16.80 -33.19 -19.68
CA GLY A 202 -16.07 -33.68 -18.50
C GLY A 202 -14.57 -33.90 -18.73
N HIS A 203 -14.00 -33.38 -19.81
CA HIS A 203 -12.56 -33.46 -20.11
C HIS A 203 -11.77 -32.37 -19.36
N THR A 204 -10.44 -32.47 -19.41
CA THR A 204 -9.52 -31.45 -18.89
C THR A 204 -8.74 -30.81 -20.04
N ALA A 205 -8.53 -29.51 -19.96
CA ALA A 205 -7.60 -28.75 -20.79
C ALA A 205 -6.86 -27.75 -19.88
N THR A 206 -5.56 -27.58 -20.11
CA THR A 206 -4.64 -26.78 -19.28
C THR A 206 -3.83 -25.85 -20.15
#